data_AF-A0A3B0Y4Y8-F1
#
_entry.id   AF-A0A3B0Y4Y8-F1
#
_cell.length_a   1.000
_cell.length_b   1.000
_cell.length_c   1.000
_cell.angle_alpha   90.00
_cell.angle_beta   90.00
_cell.angle_gamma   90.00
#
_symmetry.space_group_name_H-M   'P 1'
#
loop_
_entity.id
_entity.type
_entity.pdbx_description
1 polymer ?
#
loop_
_entity_poly.entity_id
_entity_poly.type
_entity_poly.pdbx_seq_one_letter_code
_entity_poly.pdbx_strand_id
1 'polypeptide(L)'
;MPLLHDEDYETLAERSLEYEEDETNRFLVLKNYPLPNELYDVKSCDVLIVIPQNYNSCGNDMLWTSPALSRLDKKPIPRANKPGDGDNRMHNGKEFCRWSRHWSGAASWRPNIDNMLTILQRIEWALNKPDANK
;
A
#
# COMPACT_ATOMS: atom_id res chain seq x y z
N MET A 1 -6.86 19.13 5.46
CA MET A 1 -8.14 18.48 5.08
C MET A 1 -7.93 16.99 5.14
N PRO A 2 -8.83 16.23 5.80
CA PRO A 2 -8.67 14.79 5.93
C PRO A 2 -8.54 14.13 4.55
N LEU A 3 -7.70 13.11 4.46
CA LEU A 3 -7.48 12.39 3.21
C LEU A 3 -8.62 11.41 2.91
N LEU A 4 -9.23 10.87 3.96
CA LEU A 4 -10.24 9.82 3.92
C LEU A 4 -11.58 10.30 4.48
N HIS A 5 -12.63 9.47 4.36
CA HIS A 5 -13.90 9.71 5.03
C HIS A 5 -13.86 9.22 6.48
N ASP A 6 -14.77 9.70 7.33
CA ASP A 6 -14.78 9.34 8.76
C ASP A 6 -14.87 7.82 9.01
N GLU A 7 -15.68 7.10 8.22
CA GLU A 7 -15.84 5.64 8.28
C GLU A 7 -14.52 4.88 7.98
N ASP A 8 -13.63 5.46 7.18
CA ASP A 8 -12.33 4.86 6.86
C ASP A 8 -11.39 4.94 8.06
N TYR A 9 -11.43 6.04 8.81
CA TYR A 9 -10.67 6.19 10.05
C TYR A 9 -11.17 5.23 11.13
N GLU A 10 -12.49 5.01 11.22
CA GLU A 10 -13.08 3.97 12.08
C GLU A 10 -12.53 2.58 11.70
N THR A 11 -12.49 2.26 10.41
CA THR A 11 -11.95 0.98 9.90
C THR A 11 -10.48 0.78 10.29
N LEU A 12 -9.66 1.83 10.22
CA LEU A 12 -8.25 1.77 10.62
C LEU A 12 -8.11 1.54 12.14
N ALA A 13 -8.93 2.23 12.93
CA ALA A 13 -8.94 2.10 14.39
C ALA A 13 -9.40 0.70 14.85
N GLU A 14 -10.45 0.14 14.26
CA GLU A 14 -10.95 -1.22 14.56
C GLU A 14 -9.88 -2.29 14.33
N ARG A 15 -9.04 -2.08 13.31
CA ARG A 15 -7.94 -3.00 12.97
C ARG A 15 -6.66 -2.74 13.76
N SER A 16 -6.67 -1.74 14.65
CA SER A 16 -5.50 -1.31 15.44
C SER A 16 -4.28 -1.02 14.55
N LEU A 17 -4.52 -0.42 13.37
CA LEU A 17 -3.45 -0.06 12.44
C LEU A 17 -2.90 1.31 12.80
N GLU A 18 -1.60 1.38 13.05
CA GLU A 18 -0.87 2.63 13.15
C GLU A 18 -0.71 3.25 11.76
N TYR A 19 -1.03 4.52 11.61
CA TYR A 19 -0.89 5.22 10.33
C TYR A 19 -0.38 6.65 10.49
N GLU A 20 0.16 7.19 9.41
CA GLU A 20 0.61 8.57 9.29
C GLU A 20 0.08 9.18 8.00
N GLU A 21 -0.28 10.46 8.03
CA GLU A 21 -0.80 11.18 6.86
C GLU A 21 0.09 12.36 6.48
N ASP A 22 0.29 12.55 5.18
CA ASP A 22 0.87 13.77 4.61
C ASP A 22 -0.19 14.40 3.69
N GLU A 23 -0.77 15.52 4.13
CA GLU A 23 -1.77 16.23 3.34
C GLU A 23 -1.20 16.83 2.03
N THR A 24 0.07 17.23 2.04
CA THR A 24 0.72 17.91 0.91
C THR A 24 0.89 16.96 -0.26
N ASN A 25 1.38 15.75 0.04
CA ASN A 25 1.60 14.71 -0.96
C ASN A 25 0.42 13.73 -1.07
N ARG A 26 -0.58 13.87 -0.19
CA ARG A 26 -1.70 12.95 0.00
C ARG A 26 -1.25 11.51 0.26
N PHE A 27 -0.23 11.35 1.09
CA PHE A 27 0.25 10.03 1.49
C PHE A 27 -0.51 9.53 2.71
N LEU A 28 -0.89 8.27 2.66
CA LEU A 28 -1.27 7.50 3.84
C LEU A 28 -0.22 6.40 4.02
N VAL A 29 0.48 6.42 5.15
CA VAL A 29 1.52 5.43 5.49
C VAL A 29 1.01 4.55 6.61
N LEU A 30 0.73 3.28 6.32
CA LEU A 30 0.44 2.25 7.31
C LEU A 30 1.77 1.76 7.90
N LYS A 31 1.91 1.85 9.21
CA LYS A 31 3.14 1.53 9.94
C LYS A 31 3.16 0.07 10.36
N ASN A 32 4.34 -0.53 10.34
CA ASN A 32 4.56 -1.88 10.87
C ASN A 32 3.54 -2.94 10.35
N TYR A 33 3.12 -2.81 9.10
CA TYR A 33 2.12 -3.70 8.51
C TYR A 33 2.65 -5.13 8.48
N PRO A 34 1.90 -6.11 9.01
CA PRO A 34 2.38 -7.48 9.15
C PRO A 34 2.52 -8.16 7.78
N LEU A 35 3.61 -8.89 7.61
CA LEU A 35 3.86 -9.67 6.40
C LEU A 35 3.53 -11.15 6.63
N PRO A 36 3.16 -11.89 5.57
CA PRO A 36 2.97 -13.33 5.65
C PRO A 36 4.23 -14.04 6.16
N ASN A 37 4.02 -14.98 7.09
CA ASN A 37 5.10 -15.78 7.66
C ASN A 37 5.84 -16.54 6.56
N GLU A 38 7.17 -16.59 6.67
CA GLU A 38 8.06 -17.37 5.82
C GLU A 38 8.03 -17.02 4.31
N LEU A 39 7.49 -15.86 3.94
CA LEU A 39 7.52 -15.38 2.56
C LEU A 39 8.61 -14.32 2.32
N TYR A 40 8.77 -13.41 3.27
CA TYR A 40 9.71 -12.30 3.21
C TYR A 40 10.83 -12.45 4.25
N ASP A 41 11.95 -11.77 4.00
CA ASP A 41 13.09 -11.73 4.93
C ASP A 41 12.88 -10.81 6.15
N VAL A 42 11.80 -10.03 6.14
CA VAL A 42 11.35 -9.19 7.24
C VAL A 42 9.92 -9.57 7.68
N LYS A 43 9.58 -9.29 8.94
CA LYS A 43 8.27 -9.65 9.53
C LYS A 43 7.18 -8.60 9.28
N SER A 44 7.56 -7.36 9.04
CA SER A 44 6.66 -6.24 8.79
C SER A 44 7.32 -5.20 7.90
N CYS A 45 6.53 -4.32 7.30
CA CYS A 45 7.00 -3.15 6.59
C CYS A 45 6.04 -1.97 6.74
N ASP A 46 6.53 -0.76 6.46
CA ASP A 46 5.67 0.40 6.28
C ASP A 46 5.11 0.35 4.84
N VAL A 47 3.80 0.56 4.68
CA VAL A 47 3.11 0.59 3.37
C VAL A 47 2.59 2.00 3.13
N LEU A 48 3.06 2.64 2.06
CA LEU A 48 2.58 3.95 1.62
C LEU A 48 1.63 3.79 0.45
N ILE A 49 0.51 4.50 0.49
CA ILE A 49 -0.40 4.68 -0.64
C ILE A 49 -0.62 6.18 -0.88
N VAL A 50 -0.87 6.53 -2.13
CA VAL A 50 -1.25 7.89 -2.51
C VAL A 50 -2.77 7.94 -2.63
N ILE A 51 -3.41 8.76 -1.81
CA ILE A 51 -4.85 8.95 -1.83
C ILE A 51 -5.21 9.97 -2.92
N PRO A 52 -6.03 9.61 -3.91
CA PRO A 52 -6.38 10.54 -5.00
C PRO A 52 -7.20 11.71 -4.47
N GLN A 53 -7.18 12.85 -5.19
CA GLN A 53 -7.93 14.05 -4.79
C GLN A 53 -9.44 13.83 -4.74
N ASN A 54 -9.96 12.96 -5.60
CA ASN A 54 -11.37 12.63 -5.71
C ASN A 54 -11.72 11.30 -4.99
N TYR A 55 -10.96 10.92 -3.98
CA TYR A 55 -11.32 9.79 -3.13
C TYR A 55 -12.73 9.99 -2.50
N ASN A 56 -13.63 8.99 -2.46
CA ASN A 56 -13.51 7.59 -2.89
C ASN A 56 -14.11 7.29 -4.28
N SER A 57 -14.37 8.32 -5.09
CA SER A 57 -14.78 8.13 -6.50
C SER A 57 -13.67 7.52 -7.35
N CYS A 58 -12.41 7.63 -6.92
CA CYS A 58 -11.25 6.94 -7.48
C CYS A 58 -10.44 6.26 -6.36
N GLY A 59 -9.84 5.10 -6.66
CA GLY A 59 -8.96 4.36 -5.76
C GLY A 59 -7.50 4.78 -5.90
N ASN A 60 -6.65 4.34 -4.98
CA ASN A 60 -5.20 4.51 -5.11
C ASN A 60 -4.66 3.76 -6.32
N ASP A 61 -3.60 4.26 -6.95
CA ASP A 61 -3.07 3.62 -8.17
C ASP A 61 -2.09 2.48 -7.86
N MET A 62 -1.16 2.74 -6.94
CA MET A 62 -0.10 1.80 -6.54
C MET A 62 0.08 1.80 -5.03
N LEU A 63 0.99 0.95 -4.56
CA LEU A 63 1.49 0.95 -3.20
C LEU A 63 3.02 1.06 -3.23
N TRP A 64 3.60 1.54 -2.15
CA TRP A 64 5.04 1.58 -1.95
C TRP A 64 5.39 0.96 -0.59
N THR A 65 6.57 0.37 -0.48
CA THR A 65 6.99 -0.33 0.76
C THR A 65 8.33 0.18 1.26
N SER A 66 8.48 0.26 2.58
CA SER A 66 9.75 0.55 3.24
C SER A 66 9.93 -0.39 4.44
N PRO A 67 11.01 -1.20 4.51
CA PRO A 67 12.08 -1.33 3.53
C PRO A 67 11.59 -1.96 2.20
N ALA A 68 12.45 -1.95 1.17
CA ALA A 68 12.22 -2.72 -0.04
C ALA A 68 12.12 -4.21 0.30
N LEU A 69 11.04 -4.86 -0.11
CA LEU A 69 10.78 -6.24 0.26
C LEU A 69 11.63 -7.22 -0.56
N SER A 70 12.18 -8.22 0.13
CA SER A 70 12.88 -9.34 -0.47
C SER A 70 12.26 -10.65 -0.01
N ARG A 71 12.18 -11.63 -0.92
CA ARG A 71 11.62 -12.94 -0.62
C ARG A 71 12.67 -13.88 -0.05
N LEU A 72 12.27 -14.76 0.85
CA LEU A 72 13.16 -15.80 1.39
C LEU A 72 13.65 -16.77 0.30
N ASP A 73 12.81 -17.07 -0.69
CA ASP A 73 13.16 -17.91 -1.84
C ASP A 73 14.04 -17.20 -2.88
N LYS A 74 14.46 -15.95 -2.62
CA LYS A 74 15.28 -15.10 -3.48
C LYS A 74 14.71 -14.85 -4.88
N LYS A 75 13.43 -15.16 -5.11
CA LYS A 75 12.80 -14.81 -6.38
C LYS A 75 12.59 -13.29 -6.46
N PRO A 76 12.74 -12.70 -7.65
CA PRO A 76 12.42 -11.29 -7.83
C PRO A 76 10.93 -11.06 -7.61
N ILE A 77 10.57 -9.92 -7.01
CA ILE A 77 9.19 -9.48 -6.92
C ILE A 77 8.87 -8.68 -8.18
N PRO A 78 7.98 -9.17 -9.06
CA PRO A 78 7.63 -8.45 -10.27
C PRO A 78 6.96 -7.11 -9.96
N ARG A 79 7.36 -6.08 -10.71
CA ARG A 79 6.83 -4.70 -10.62
C ARG A 79 7.09 -4.00 -9.29
N ALA A 80 8.00 -4.51 -8.48
CA ALA A 80 8.58 -3.80 -7.35
C ALA A 80 9.89 -3.13 -7.78
N ASN A 81 10.07 -1.88 -7.39
CA ASN A 81 11.29 -1.12 -7.56
C ASN A 81 12.30 -1.48 -6.46
N LYS A 82 13.56 -1.14 -6.71
CA LYS A 82 14.64 -1.14 -5.71
C LYS A 82 14.87 0.26 -5.16
N PRO A 83 15.59 0.38 -4.02
CA PRO A 83 16.06 1.69 -3.53
C PRO A 83 16.86 2.43 -4.61
N GLY A 84 16.59 3.72 -4.79
CA GLY A 84 17.20 4.57 -5.82
C GLY A 84 16.57 4.48 -7.22
N ASP A 85 15.60 3.60 -7.46
CA ASP A 85 14.89 3.54 -8.74
C ASP A 85 13.90 4.73 -8.90
N GLY A 86 13.53 5.04 -10.14
CA GLY A 86 12.58 6.11 -10.45
C GLY A 86 11.15 5.82 -9.96
N ASP A 87 10.44 6.87 -9.52
CA ASP A 87 9.05 6.83 -8.99
C ASP A 87 8.90 6.21 -7.59
N ASN A 88 10.01 6.03 -6.86
CA ASN A 88 9.98 5.84 -5.40
C ASN A 88 9.49 7.12 -4.70
N ARG A 89 8.94 6.98 -3.49
CA ARG A 89 8.46 8.12 -2.69
C ARG A 89 9.36 8.33 -1.49
N MET A 90 9.69 9.59 -1.22
CA MET A 90 10.40 9.98 -0.01
C MET A 90 9.39 10.52 0.99
N HIS A 91 9.38 9.96 2.20
CA HIS A 91 8.52 10.43 3.29
C HIS A 91 9.27 10.30 4.61
N ASN A 92 9.38 11.40 5.37
CA ASN A 92 10.11 11.45 6.65
C ASN A 92 11.53 10.83 6.63
N GLY A 93 12.29 11.11 5.57
CA GLY A 93 13.65 10.59 5.40
C GLY A 93 13.73 9.09 5.08
N LYS A 94 12.59 8.41 4.92
CA LYS A 94 12.51 7.03 4.43
C LYS A 94 12.19 7.01 2.94
N GLU A 95 12.86 6.12 2.22
CA GLU A 95 12.51 5.78 0.85
C GLU A 95 11.50 4.64 0.83
N PHE A 96 10.42 4.84 0.10
CA PHE A 96 9.39 3.85 -0.15
C PHE A 96 9.51 3.40 -1.60
N CYS A 97 9.78 2.10 -1.78
CA CYS A 97 9.98 1.49 -3.09
C CYS A 97 8.64 1.17 -3.73
N ARG A 98 8.44 1.67 -4.95
CA ARG A 98 7.19 1.51 -5.70
C ARG A 98 6.89 0.05 -5.97
N TRP A 99 5.62 -0.31 -5.82
CA TRP A 99 5.10 -1.61 -6.20
C TRP A 99 3.77 -1.48 -6.96
N SER A 100 3.84 -1.72 -8.27
CA SER A 100 2.66 -1.61 -9.15
C SER A 100 1.75 -2.83 -8.99
N ARG A 101 0.60 -2.59 -8.34
CA ARG A 101 -0.46 -3.55 -8.00
C ARG A 101 -1.85 -2.96 -8.24
N HIS A 102 -2.01 -2.32 -9.41
CA HIS A 102 -3.22 -1.62 -9.85
C HIS A 102 -4.51 -2.43 -9.71
N TRP A 103 -5.62 -1.74 -9.53
CA TRP A 103 -6.96 -2.29 -9.73
C TRP A 103 -7.13 -2.74 -11.18
N SER A 104 -7.57 -3.98 -11.41
CA SER A 104 -7.79 -4.48 -12.77
C SER A 104 -8.72 -5.68 -12.81
N GLY A 105 -9.38 -5.87 -13.97
CA GLY A 105 -10.25 -7.01 -14.22
C GLY A 105 -11.37 -7.13 -13.18
N ALA A 106 -11.50 -8.30 -12.56
CA ALA A 106 -12.48 -8.55 -11.51
C ALA A 106 -12.22 -7.77 -10.20
N ALA A 107 -11.01 -7.21 -10.03
CA ALA A 107 -10.62 -6.37 -8.89
C ALA A 107 -10.55 -4.89 -9.31
N SER A 108 -11.47 -4.44 -10.16
CA SER A 108 -11.56 -3.02 -10.53
C SER A 108 -12.19 -2.22 -9.39
N TRP A 109 -11.66 -1.02 -9.15
CA TRP A 109 -12.24 -0.10 -8.17
C TRP A 109 -13.66 0.30 -8.56
N ARG A 110 -14.58 0.23 -7.61
CA ARG A 110 -15.98 0.65 -7.74
C ARG A 110 -16.13 2.06 -7.15
N PRO A 111 -16.31 3.09 -8.00
CA PRO A 111 -16.44 4.47 -7.55
C PRO A 111 -17.53 4.64 -6.50
N ASN A 112 -17.23 5.36 -5.41
CA ASN A 112 -18.14 5.66 -4.31
C ASN A 112 -18.68 4.45 -3.54
N ILE A 113 -18.14 3.24 -3.79
CA ILE A 113 -18.52 1.99 -3.11
C ILE A 113 -17.30 1.42 -2.39
N ASP A 114 -16.17 1.32 -3.09
CA ASP A 114 -14.93 0.87 -2.48
C ASP A 114 -14.32 1.98 -1.61
N ASN A 115 -13.63 1.55 -0.56
CA ASN A 115 -13.17 2.42 0.52
C ASN A 115 -11.85 1.88 1.12
N MET A 116 -11.45 2.36 2.30
CA MET A 116 -10.18 1.96 2.92
C MET A 116 -10.13 0.45 3.21
N LEU A 117 -11.25 -0.20 3.53
CA LEU A 117 -11.29 -1.65 3.69
C LEU A 117 -10.90 -2.37 2.38
N THR A 118 -11.39 -1.92 1.24
CA THR A 118 -11.02 -2.48 -0.08
C THR A 118 -9.52 -2.29 -0.35
N ILE A 119 -8.97 -1.12 0.02
CA ILE A 119 -7.53 -0.84 -0.10
C ILE A 119 -6.71 -1.81 0.77
N LEU A 120 -7.10 -2.02 2.03
CA LEU A 120 -6.42 -2.95 2.94
C LEU A 120 -6.44 -4.38 2.39
N GLN A 121 -7.58 -4.84 1.86
CA GLN A 121 -7.70 -6.15 1.23
C GLN A 121 -6.77 -6.28 0.01
N ARG A 122 -6.59 -5.20 -0.76
CA ARG A 122 -5.67 -5.18 -1.90
C ARG A 122 -4.21 -5.23 -1.47
N ILE A 123 -3.84 -4.51 -0.41
CA ILE A 123 -2.51 -4.57 0.20
C ILE A 123 -2.24 -5.99 0.69
N GLU A 124 -3.14 -6.57 1.46
CA GLU A 124 -3.02 -7.95 1.95
C GLU A 124 -2.88 -8.96 0.80
N TRP A 125 -3.69 -8.82 -0.25
CA TRP A 125 -3.56 -9.66 -1.45
C TRP A 125 -2.19 -9.53 -2.12
N ALA A 126 -1.68 -8.30 -2.26
CA ALA A 126 -0.39 -8.04 -2.91
C ALA A 126 0.78 -8.65 -2.10
N LEU A 127 0.73 -8.53 -0.78
CA LEU A 127 1.72 -9.09 0.14
C LEU A 127 1.65 -10.64 0.18
N ASN A 128 0.47 -11.23 0.10
CA ASN A 128 0.32 -12.69 0.05
C ASN A 128 0.68 -13.31 -1.31
N LYS A 129 0.61 -12.52 -2.39
CA LYS A 129 0.83 -13.00 -3.77
C LYS A 129 1.87 -12.15 -4.50
N PRO A 130 3.14 -12.17 -4.06
CA PRO A 130 4.18 -11.36 -4.67
C PRO A 130 4.41 -11.70 -6.14
N ASP A 131 4.13 -12.94 -6.57
CA ASP A 131 4.26 -13.40 -7.96
C ASP A 131 3.15 -12.92 -8.91
N ALA A 132 2.05 -12.36 -8.39
CA ALA A 132 0.88 -12.07 -9.21
C ALA A 132 1.19 -11.00 -10.26
N ASN A 133 1.11 -11.41 -11.53
CA ASN A 133 1.08 -10.55 -12.69
C ASN A 133 -0.36 -10.55 -13.22
N LYS A 134 -1.21 -9.68 -12.67
CA LYS A 134 -2.66 -9.51 -12.90
C LYS A 134 -3.53 -10.22 -11.86
#